data_AF-A0A9E5IXM6-F1
#
_entry.id   AF-A0A9E5IXM6-F1
#
_cell.length_a   1.000
_cell.length_b   1.000
_cell.length_c   1.000
_cell.angle_alpha   90.00
_cell.angle_beta   90.00
_cell.angle_gamma   90.00
#
_symmetry.space_group_name_H-M   'P 1'
#
loop_
_entity.id
_entity.type
_entity.pdbx_description
1 polymer ?
#
loop_
_entity_poly.entity_id
_entity_poly.type
_entity_poly.pdbx_seq_one_letter_code
_entity_poly.pdbx_strand_id
1 'polypeptide(L)'
;MNRQKSLLFMISLLGLIWLGVWIHSWWGTITLDFENKPLQTVLRSFTRQSGLPVVTDLDGNKPITIHVIRAPISEALDALQAVAESRGRLLYLAAPNHSELQKALSLLPGKLETADWKTIEYRLPFMFLGGSEDLPRWGDPRKQTWNPSTPKDSSLVSLFENAAQATDIRILLPAGWNPKIGKSVSYGPLSSALPSLTRAAGGTGKMVFLLPGPRADRAPESGPPDRTAASDAWRRRWSEGPQLPPEAFATRMQSRLSGMPADQAKEAQAAIDESVKQYKEWLTLTPEEQEKKMQEIMQDPNRQQRGSDRFIRGMRMMSPEQRAQRYTRYNARKEAVKDPGHTR
;
A
#
# COMPACT_ATOMS: atom_id res chain seq x y z
N MET A 1 35.40 3.74 -45.86
CA MET A 1 35.46 4.18 -44.44
C MET A 1 36.61 3.42 -43.76
N ASN A 2 37.55 4.11 -43.11
CA ASN A 2 38.69 3.42 -42.47
C ASN A 2 38.22 2.51 -41.33
N ARG A 3 38.70 1.25 -41.32
CA ARG A 3 38.36 0.25 -40.28
C ARG A 3 38.61 0.76 -38.85
N GLN A 4 39.64 1.59 -38.67
CA GLN A 4 39.92 2.27 -37.40
C GLN A 4 38.83 3.27 -37.00
N LYS A 5 38.30 4.06 -37.94
CA LYS A 5 37.23 5.02 -37.67
C LYS A 5 35.91 4.32 -37.32
N SER A 6 35.60 3.22 -37.99
CA SER A 6 34.42 2.41 -37.64
C SER A 6 34.54 1.73 -36.27
N LEU A 7 35.74 1.26 -35.91
CA LEU A 7 35.99 0.65 -34.60
C LEU A 7 35.88 1.68 -33.46
N LEU A 8 36.47 2.87 -33.63
CA LEU A 8 36.35 3.96 -32.66
C LEU A 8 34.89 4.41 -32.48
N PHE A 9 34.12 4.49 -33.56
CA PHE A 9 32.69 4.81 -33.49
C PHE A 9 31.91 3.76 -32.70
N MET A 10 32.16 2.47 -32.97
CA MET A 10 31.49 1.36 -32.27
C MET A 10 31.81 1.34 -30.77
N ILE A 11 33.08 1.55 -30.41
CA ILE A 11 33.52 1.65 -29.00
C ILE A 11 32.86 2.86 -28.32
N SER A 12 32.80 4.01 -28.99
CA SER A 12 32.13 5.20 -28.45
C SER A 12 30.63 4.97 -28.24
N LEU A 13 29.95 4.31 -29.18
CA LEU A 13 28.53 3.98 -29.06
C LEU A 13 28.28 3.02 -27.90
N LEU A 14 29.11 1.97 -27.77
CA LEU A 14 29.04 1.03 -26.64
C LEU A 14 29.29 1.73 -25.31
N GLY A 15 30.26 2.65 -25.25
CA GLY A 15 30.53 3.47 -24.05
C GLY A 15 29.34 4.33 -23.64
N LEU A 16 28.65 4.96 -24.61
CA LEU A 16 27.44 5.75 -24.34
C LEU A 16 26.26 4.88 -23.89
N ILE A 17 26.06 3.72 -24.52
CA ILE A 17 25.02 2.77 -24.10
C ILE A 17 25.30 2.28 -22.68
N TRP A 18 26.55 1.92 -22.37
CA TRP A 18 26.95 1.46 -21.05
C TRP A 18 26.77 2.54 -19.99
N LEU A 19 27.18 3.79 -20.27
CA LEU A 19 26.93 4.93 -19.40
C LEU A 19 25.43 5.18 -19.20
N GLY A 20 24.64 5.05 -20.26
CA GLY A 20 23.18 5.17 -20.20
C GLY A 20 22.54 4.10 -19.30
N VAL A 21 22.93 2.84 -19.45
CA VAL A 21 22.47 1.73 -18.59
C VAL A 21 22.93 1.92 -17.14
N TRP A 22 24.16 2.39 -16.93
CA TRP A 22 24.70 2.67 -15.61
C TRP A 22 23.91 3.79 -14.89
N ILE A 23 23.67 4.90 -15.57
CA ILE A 23 22.84 6.00 -15.04
C ILE A 23 21.41 5.51 -14.78
N HIS A 24 20.82 4.79 -15.73
CA HIS A 24 19.45 4.29 -15.62
C HIS A 24 19.27 3.29 -14.47
N SER A 25 20.22 2.36 -14.28
CA SER A 25 20.18 1.37 -13.20
C SER A 25 20.36 1.98 -11.81
N TRP A 26 20.96 3.18 -11.71
CA TRP A 26 21.14 3.87 -10.44
C TRP A 26 19.99 4.84 -10.14
N TRP A 27 19.25 5.27 -11.16
CA TRP A 27 18.13 6.19 -11.00
C TRP A 27 16.93 5.53 -10.33
N GLY A 28 16.55 6.05 -9.17
CA GLY A 28 15.37 5.60 -8.42
C GLY A 28 15.65 4.51 -7.38
N THR A 29 16.92 4.21 -7.10
CA THR A 29 17.30 3.39 -5.95
C THR A 29 17.48 4.25 -4.69
N ILE A 30 17.25 3.66 -3.52
CA ILE A 30 17.34 4.28 -2.20
C ILE A 30 18.37 3.52 -1.37
N THR A 31 19.20 4.26 -0.65
CA THR A 31 20.10 3.70 0.36
C THR A 31 19.77 4.30 1.74
N LEU A 32 19.32 3.45 2.66
CA LEU A 32 19.09 3.75 4.07
C LEU A 32 19.95 2.79 4.90
N ASP A 33 21.09 3.28 5.39
CA ASP A 33 21.97 2.51 6.26
C ASP A 33 22.14 3.29 7.56
N PHE A 34 21.37 2.90 8.56
CA PHE A 34 21.30 3.59 9.84
C PHE A 34 21.27 2.57 10.97
N GLU A 35 22.14 2.78 11.95
CA GLU A 35 22.16 2.01 13.20
C GLU A 35 21.77 2.91 14.37
N ASN A 36 20.73 2.51 15.10
CA ASN A 36 20.28 3.18 16.31
C ASN A 36 20.09 4.70 16.15
N LYS A 37 19.46 5.14 15.04
CA LYS A 37 19.21 6.56 14.76
C LYS A 37 17.74 6.93 14.98
N PRO A 38 17.43 8.18 15.33
CA PRO A 38 16.05 8.65 15.43
C PRO A 38 15.27 8.43 14.12
N LEU A 39 14.05 7.91 14.23
CA LEU A 39 13.13 7.68 13.10
C LEU A 39 13.02 8.91 12.19
N GLN A 40 12.91 10.11 12.75
CA GLN A 40 12.79 11.35 11.97
C GLN A 40 13.98 11.58 11.02
N THR A 41 15.19 11.17 11.42
CA THR A 41 16.40 11.28 10.58
C THR A 41 16.32 10.36 9.38
N VAL A 42 15.87 9.12 9.60
CA VAL A 42 15.69 8.12 8.54
C VAL A 42 14.60 8.58 7.57
N LEU A 43 13.45 9.04 8.07
CA LEU A 43 12.35 9.56 7.25
C LEU A 43 12.77 10.75 6.39
N ARG A 44 13.54 11.69 6.95
CA ARG A 44 14.07 12.84 6.20
C ARG A 44 15.02 12.39 5.09
N SER A 45 15.89 11.40 5.36
CA SER A 45 16.78 10.84 4.35
C SER A 45 15.99 10.15 3.22
N PHE A 46 15.00 9.34 3.58
CA PHE A 46 14.10 8.68 2.63
C PHE A 46 13.35 9.70 1.76
N THR A 47 12.73 10.73 2.35
CA THR A 47 12.01 11.76 1.60
C THR A 47 12.92 12.52 0.66
N ARG A 48 14.15 12.84 1.08
CA ARG A 48 15.14 13.52 0.22
C ARG A 48 15.53 12.68 -1.00
N GLN A 49 15.72 11.37 -0.82
CA GLN A 49 16.10 10.47 -1.92
C GLN A 49 14.93 10.10 -2.84
N SER A 50 13.74 9.86 -2.27
CA SER A 50 12.56 9.40 -3.01
C SER A 50 11.73 10.54 -3.62
N GLY A 51 11.83 11.76 -3.06
CA GLY A 51 10.89 12.85 -3.31
C GLY A 51 9.47 12.58 -2.81
N LEU A 52 9.24 11.52 -2.01
CA LEU A 52 7.95 11.17 -1.42
C LEU A 52 7.94 11.59 0.06
N PRO A 53 7.20 12.64 0.44
CA PRO A 53 7.06 13.03 1.84
C PRO A 53 6.42 11.90 2.65
N VAL A 54 7.02 11.54 3.79
CA VAL A 54 6.45 10.57 4.72
C VAL A 54 5.86 11.32 5.91
N VAL A 55 4.61 11.01 6.28
CA VAL A 55 3.92 11.59 7.43
C VAL A 55 3.59 10.50 8.44
N THR A 56 3.89 10.73 9.71
CA THR A 56 3.77 9.75 10.80
C THR A 56 3.50 10.44 12.14
N ASP A 57 2.90 9.69 13.07
CA ASP A 57 2.57 9.98 14.47
C ASP A 57 3.40 9.08 15.39
N LEU A 58 4.26 8.25 14.82
CA LEU A 58 5.29 7.57 15.56
C LEU A 58 6.21 8.60 16.20
N ASP A 59 6.70 8.29 17.40
CA ASP A 59 7.72 9.09 18.06
C ASP A 59 8.96 9.22 17.14
N GLY A 60 9.23 10.45 16.71
CA GLY A 60 10.35 10.77 15.82
C GLY A 60 11.72 10.49 16.44
N ASN A 61 11.79 10.43 17.78
CA ASN A 61 13.00 10.11 18.54
C ASN A 61 13.20 8.61 18.73
N LYS A 62 12.20 7.78 18.39
CA LYS A 62 12.31 6.32 18.49
C LYS A 62 13.56 5.85 17.71
N PRO A 63 14.53 5.20 18.38
CA PRO A 63 15.69 4.68 17.69
C PRO A 63 15.29 3.53 16.77
N ILE A 64 15.81 3.57 15.55
CA ILE A 64 15.61 2.51 14.57
C ILE A 64 16.92 2.12 13.90
N THR A 65 17.00 0.84 13.55
CA THR A 65 18.08 0.26 12.74
C THR A 65 17.48 -0.25 11.44
N ILE A 66 18.02 0.20 10.32
CA ILE A 66 17.57 -0.15 8.97
C ILE A 66 18.78 -0.24 8.03
N HIS A 67 18.84 -1.33 7.27
CA HIS A 67 19.88 -1.58 6.28
C HIS A 67 19.23 -1.89 4.93
N VAL A 68 19.20 -0.89 4.06
CA VAL A 68 18.66 -0.95 2.72
C VAL A 68 19.70 -0.33 1.80
N ILE A 69 20.29 -1.11 0.92
CA ILE A 69 21.39 -0.65 0.05
C ILE A 69 20.93 -0.75 -1.39
N ARG A 70 20.87 0.40 -2.08
CA ARG A 70 20.49 0.49 -3.51
C ARG A 70 19.19 -0.26 -3.86
N ALA A 71 18.19 -0.18 -3.00
CA ALA A 71 16.91 -0.86 -3.20
C ALA A 71 15.90 0.04 -3.93
N PRO A 72 14.94 -0.52 -4.69
CA PRO A 72 13.82 0.27 -5.22
C PRO A 72 12.98 0.90 -4.09
N ILE A 73 12.26 1.96 -4.43
CA ILE A 73 11.43 2.71 -3.46
C ILE A 73 10.45 1.81 -2.70
N SER A 74 9.83 0.81 -3.36
CA SER A 74 8.93 -0.13 -2.69
C SER A 74 9.61 -0.95 -1.62
N GLU A 75 10.80 -1.49 -1.91
CA GLU A 75 11.54 -2.30 -0.95
C GLU A 75 12.01 -1.45 0.24
N ALA A 76 12.45 -0.21 -0.02
CA ALA A 76 12.77 0.74 1.04
C ALA A 76 11.54 1.10 1.90
N LEU A 77 10.36 1.27 1.29
CA LEU A 77 9.10 1.47 2.02
C LEU A 77 8.70 0.24 2.83
N ASP A 78 8.92 -0.97 2.33
CA ASP A 78 8.63 -2.21 3.05
C ASP A 78 9.55 -2.39 4.26
N ALA A 79 10.85 -2.12 4.10
CA ALA A 79 11.80 -2.12 5.20
C ALA A 79 11.44 -1.05 6.24
N LEU A 80 11.09 0.16 5.80
CA LEU A 80 10.65 1.24 6.69
C LEU A 80 9.39 0.84 7.47
N GLN A 81 8.38 0.28 6.80
CA GLN A 81 7.16 -0.23 7.44
C GLN A 81 7.45 -1.36 8.44
N ALA A 82 8.35 -2.29 8.09
CA ALA A 82 8.77 -3.38 8.96
C ALA A 82 9.42 -2.84 10.24
N VAL A 83 10.43 -1.99 10.11
CA VAL A 83 11.19 -1.41 11.23
C VAL A 83 10.32 -0.48 12.09
N ALA A 84 9.39 0.25 11.47
CA ALA A 84 8.42 1.09 12.16
C ALA A 84 7.26 0.29 12.81
N GLU A 85 7.15 -1.00 12.53
CA GLU A 85 5.99 -1.86 12.87
C GLU A 85 4.65 -1.26 12.41
N SER A 86 4.67 -0.57 11.27
CA SER A 86 3.55 0.19 10.73
C SER A 86 3.07 -0.42 9.40
N ARG A 87 1.82 -0.12 9.04
CA ARG A 87 1.28 -0.39 7.70
C ARG A 87 1.07 0.94 7.00
N GLY A 88 2.05 1.29 6.19
CA GLY A 88 2.03 2.51 5.43
C GLY A 88 1.12 2.41 4.21
N ARG A 89 0.72 3.57 3.67
CA ARG A 89 -0.08 3.65 2.44
C ARG A 89 0.16 4.96 1.72
N LEU A 90 0.00 4.93 0.40
CA LEU A 90 0.03 6.14 -0.40
C LEU A 90 -1.27 6.92 -0.19
N LEU A 91 -1.12 8.21 0.10
CA LEU A 91 -2.20 9.15 0.31
C LEU A 91 -2.08 10.30 -0.70
N TYR A 92 -3.17 10.61 -1.38
CA TYR A 92 -3.32 11.82 -2.17
C TYR A 92 -4.25 12.80 -1.47
N LEU A 93 -3.72 13.97 -1.10
CA LEU A 93 -4.50 15.09 -0.59
C LEU A 93 -4.86 15.99 -1.76
N ALA A 94 -6.13 16.29 -1.93
CA ALA A 94 -6.63 17.22 -2.93
C ALA A 94 -7.42 18.33 -2.22
N ALA A 95 -7.21 19.58 -2.61
CA ALA A 95 -7.90 20.72 -2.02
C ALA A 95 -8.20 21.80 -3.08
N PRO A 96 -9.24 22.65 -2.89
CA PRO A 96 -9.56 23.78 -3.76
C PRO A 96 -8.40 24.79 -3.88
N ASN A 97 -7.58 24.94 -2.84
CA ASN A 97 -6.51 25.92 -2.79
C ASN A 97 -5.34 25.47 -1.91
N HIS A 98 -4.22 26.19 -1.99
CA HIS A 98 -3.00 25.84 -1.25
C HIS A 98 -3.16 25.95 0.27
N SER A 99 -3.94 26.91 0.76
CA SER A 99 -4.16 27.12 2.20
C SER A 99 -4.84 25.91 2.83
N GLU A 100 -5.92 25.42 2.21
CA GLU A 100 -6.62 24.22 2.66
C GLU A 100 -5.75 22.96 2.57
N LEU A 101 -4.92 22.85 1.54
CA LEU A 101 -3.96 21.75 1.43
C LEU A 101 -2.95 21.75 2.59
N GLN A 102 -2.41 22.92 2.97
CA GLN A 102 -1.48 23.04 4.10
C GLN A 102 -2.18 22.76 5.43
N LYS A 103 -3.42 23.24 5.61
CA LYS A 103 -4.26 22.89 6.76
C LYS A 103 -4.41 21.37 6.87
N ALA A 104 -4.74 20.69 5.76
CA ALA A 104 -4.87 19.23 5.74
C ALA A 104 -3.56 18.52 6.11
N LEU A 105 -2.43 18.97 5.54
CA LEU A 105 -1.11 18.41 5.85
C LEU A 105 -0.76 18.53 7.34
N SER A 106 -1.13 19.65 7.98
CA SER A 106 -0.88 19.87 9.41
C SER A 106 -1.71 18.97 10.33
N LEU A 107 -2.83 18.43 9.84
CA LEU A 107 -3.70 17.52 10.60
C LEU A 107 -3.26 16.05 10.49
N LEU A 108 -2.35 15.73 9.57
CA LEU A 108 -1.83 14.38 9.41
C LEU A 108 -0.78 14.04 10.49
N PRO A 109 -0.68 12.75 10.87
CA PRO A 109 -1.50 11.62 10.41
C PRO A 109 -2.78 11.41 11.26
N GLY A 110 -3.14 12.39 12.09
CA GLY A 110 -4.21 12.31 13.08
C GLY A 110 -5.63 12.35 12.49
N LYS A 111 -6.56 13.00 13.22
CA LYS A 111 -8.00 13.01 12.94
C LYS A 111 -8.35 13.86 11.71
N LEU A 112 -8.03 13.39 10.51
CA LEU A 112 -8.56 13.96 9.27
C LEU A 112 -9.92 13.41 8.88
N GLU A 113 -10.38 12.34 9.52
CA GLU A 113 -11.76 11.85 9.40
C GLU A 113 -12.69 12.75 10.26
N THR A 114 -12.70 14.05 9.96
CA THR A 114 -13.63 15.05 10.49
C THR A 114 -14.77 15.29 9.51
N ALA A 115 -15.88 15.87 9.96
CA ALA A 115 -17.04 16.20 9.13
C ALA A 115 -16.71 16.99 7.84
N ASP A 116 -15.60 17.74 7.84
CA ASP A 116 -15.20 18.61 6.72
C ASP A 116 -14.42 17.89 5.61
N TRP A 117 -13.94 16.66 5.83
CA TRP A 117 -13.08 15.94 4.89
C TRP A 117 -13.64 14.57 4.53
N LYS A 118 -13.80 14.32 3.23
CA LYS A 118 -14.15 13.02 2.68
C LYS A 118 -12.88 12.21 2.47
N THR A 119 -12.87 10.99 3.00
CA THR A 119 -11.87 9.97 2.68
C THR A 119 -12.44 9.00 1.67
N ILE A 120 -11.73 8.77 0.57
CA ILE A 120 -12.04 7.78 -0.45
C ILE A 120 -10.93 6.73 -0.42
N GLU A 121 -11.27 5.52 0.01
CA GLU A 121 -10.37 4.38 0.04
C GLU A 121 -11.19 3.11 -0.18
N TYR A 122 -10.71 2.22 -1.05
CA TYR A 122 -11.32 0.91 -1.23
C TYR A 122 -10.33 -0.17 -0.78
N ARG A 123 -10.71 -0.86 0.30
CA ARG A 123 -9.92 -1.94 0.86
C ARG A 123 -10.13 -3.21 0.05
N LEU A 124 -9.06 -3.99 -0.08
CA LEU A 124 -9.15 -5.35 -0.59
C LEU A 124 -9.93 -6.21 0.42
N PRO A 125 -11.07 -6.82 0.03
CA PRO A 125 -11.70 -7.88 0.80
C PRO A 125 -10.68 -8.93 1.26
N PHE A 126 -10.87 -9.47 2.47
CA PHE A 126 -9.96 -10.48 3.02
C PHE A 126 -9.84 -11.70 2.11
N MET A 127 -10.92 -12.03 1.38
CA MET A 127 -10.98 -13.12 0.40
C MET A 127 -9.93 -12.95 -0.72
N PHE A 128 -9.53 -11.73 -1.04
CA PHE A 128 -8.55 -11.43 -2.10
C PHE A 128 -7.09 -11.38 -1.60
N LEU A 129 -6.86 -11.53 -0.30
CA LEU A 129 -5.50 -11.49 0.23
C LEU A 129 -4.66 -12.67 -0.27
N GLY A 130 -5.25 -13.86 -0.41
CA GLY A 130 -4.52 -15.06 -0.83
C GLY A 130 -4.06 -15.05 -2.28
N GLY A 131 -4.79 -14.38 -3.19
CA GLY A 131 -4.49 -14.34 -4.63
C GLY A 131 -3.63 -13.16 -5.06
N SER A 132 -3.58 -12.08 -4.27
CA SER A 132 -2.80 -10.87 -4.60
C SER A 132 -1.37 -10.88 -4.05
N GLU A 133 -1.03 -11.86 -3.21
CA GLU A 133 0.27 -11.95 -2.52
C GLU A 133 1.41 -12.48 -3.40
N ASP A 134 1.08 -13.31 -4.40
CA ASP A 134 2.06 -13.87 -5.34
C ASP A 134 2.31 -12.93 -6.54
N LEU A 135 1.53 -11.86 -6.66
CA LEU A 135 1.74 -10.84 -7.66
C LEU A 135 3.02 -10.04 -7.34
N PRO A 136 3.75 -9.57 -8.36
CA PRO A 136 4.87 -8.66 -8.15
C PRO A 136 4.41 -7.48 -7.31
N ARG A 137 5.23 -7.12 -6.32
CA ARG A 137 4.99 -5.90 -5.56
C ARG A 137 4.98 -4.73 -6.53
N TRP A 138 4.12 -3.75 -6.25
CA TRP A 138 4.27 -2.45 -6.88
C TRP A 138 5.72 -2.00 -6.68
N GLY A 139 6.35 -1.48 -7.72
CA GLY A 139 7.55 -0.68 -7.57
C GLY A 139 7.20 0.59 -6.78
N ASP A 140 7.63 1.75 -7.26
CA ASP A 140 7.13 3.01 -6.70
C ASP A 140 5.58 3.08 -6.79
N PRO A 141 4.84 3.17 -5.66
CA PRO A 141 3.37 3.19 -5.68
C PRO A 141 2.82 4.40 -6.44
N ARG A 142 3.61 5.46 -6.61
CA ARG A 142 3.25 6.64 -7.43
C ARG A 142 3.23 6.35 -8.93
N LYS A 143 3.88 5.26 -9.35
CA LYS A 143 3.98 4.81 -10.74
C LYS A 143 2.89 3.80 -11.11
N GLN A 144 2.01 3.44 -10.16
CA GLN A 144 0.83 2.65 -10.50
C GLN A 144 0.03 3.39 -11.58
N THR A 145 -0.28 2.69 -12.66
CA THR A 145 -1.00 3.28 -13.79
C THR A 145 -2.49 3.26 -13.50
N TRP A 146 -3.12 4.42 -13.58
CA TRP A 146 -4.57 4.53 -13.54
C TRP A 146 -5.11 4.65 -14.96
N ASN A 147 -6.00 3.73 -15.31
CA ASN A 147 -6.79 3.78 -16.54
C ASN A 147 -8.24 4.14 -16.19
N PRO A 148 -8.63 5.43 -16.30
CA PRO A 148 -9.98 5.84 -15.95
C PRO A 148 -10.99 5.19 -16.89
N SER A 149 -11.87 4.35 -16.37
CA SER A 149 -13.08 3.95 -17.10
C SER A 149 -13.98 5.17 -17.21
N THR A 150 -14.59 5.42 -18.37
CA THR A 150 -15.56 6.52 -18.57
C THR A 150 -16.64 6.47 -17.49
N PRO A 151 -16.60 7.33 -16.46
CA PRO A 151 -17.55 7.24 -15.39
C PRO A 151 -18.90 7.76 -15.87
N LYS A 152 -19.98 7.28 -15.25
CA LYS A 152 -21.33 7.78 -15.53
C LYS A 152 -21.48 9.28 -15.18
N ASP A 153 -20.66 9.76 -14.24
CA ASP A 153 -20.64 11.13 -13.76
C ASP A 153 -19.22 11.70 -13.82
N SER A 154 -19.07 12.87 -14.45
CA SER A 154 -17.77 13.55 -14.59
C SER A 154 -17.41 14.43 -13.39
N SER A 155 -18.08 14.27 -12.24
CA SER A 155 -17.71 14.95 -11.00
C SER A 155 -16.35 14.47 -10.46
N LEU A 156 -15.64 15.38 -9.77
CA LEU A 156 -14.33 15.11 -9.19
C LEU A 156 -14.36 13.90 -8.24
N VAL A 157 -15.39 13.81 -7.40
CA VAL A 157 -15.56 12.71 -6.44
C VAL A 157 -15.71 11.38 -7.15
N SER A 158 -16.57 11.30 -8.17
CA SER A 158 -16.79 10.06 -8.95
C SER A 158 -15.49 9.60 -9.65
N LEU A 159 -14.69 10.55 -10.13
CA LEU A 159 -13.39 10.27 -10.75
C LEU A 159 -12.34 9.78 -9.73
N PHE A 160 -12.31 10.38 -8.53
CA PHE A 160 -11.44 9.90 -7.46
C PHE A 160 -11.89 8.55 -6.89
N GLU A 161 -13.19 8.27 -6.82
CA GLU A 161 -13.70 6.95 -6.47
C GLU A 161 -13.24 5.91 -7.49
N ASN A 162 -13.30 6.22 -8.79
CA ASN A 162 -12.75 5.34 -9.82
C ASN A 162 -11.24 5.11 -9.65
N ALA A 163 -10.46 6.17 -9.39
CA ALA A 163 -9.02 6.04 -9.13
C ALA A 163 -8.72 5.15 -7.92
N ALA A 164 -9.43 5.36 -6.80
CA ALA A 164 -9.25 4.60 -5.58
C ALA A 164 -9.76 3.15 -5.69
N GLN A 165 -10.69 2.86 -6.59
CA GLN A 165 -11.10 1.49 -6.94
C GLN A 165 -10.03 0.81 -7.79
N ALA A 166 -9.56 1.48 -8.85
CA ALA A 166 -8.58 0.93 -9.79
C ALA A 166 -7.16 0.84 -9.21
N THR A 167 -6.87 1.49 -8.08
CA THR A 167 -5.52 1.56 -7.50
C THR A 167 -5.51 1.37 -5.99
N ASP A 168 -4.32 1.26 -5.38
CA ASP A 168 -4.17 1.08 -3.92
C ASP A 168 -4.03 2.42 -3.16
N ILE A 169 -4.41 3.54 -3.77
CA ILE A 169 -4.28 4.87 -3.18
C ILE A 169 -5.47 5.23 -2.28
N ARG A 170 -5.18 5.89 -1.16
CA ARG A 170 -6.18 6.61 -0.35
C ARG A 170 -6.25 8.05 -0.82
N ILE A 171 -7.44 8.61 -1.01
CA ILE A 171 -7.65 9.99 -1.42
C ILE A 171 -8.41 10.74 -0.33
N LEU A 172 -7.97 11.96 -0.02
CA LEU A 172 -8.61 12.87 0.93
C LEU A 172 -8.90 14.21 0.25
N LEU A 173 -10.13 14.70 0.43
CA LEU A 173 -10.58 16.00 -0.11
C LEU A 173 -11.67 16.62 0.77
N PRO A 174 -11.88 17.96 0.72
CA PRO A 174 -12.99 18.58 1.44
C PRO A 174 -14.35 18.03 1.01
N ALA A 175 -15.23 17.76 1.98
CA ALA A 175 -16.51 17.07 1.74
C ALA A 175 -17.43 17.84 0.77
N GLY A 176 -17.39 19.18 0.80
CA GLY A 176 -18.17 20.05 -0.09
C GLY A 176 -17.54 20.29 -1.46
N TRP A 177 -16.33 19.82 -1.74
CA TRP A 177 -15.62 20.12 -2.97
C TRP A 177 -15.83 19.03 -4.02
N ASN A 178 -16.85 19.21 -4.88
CA ASN A 178 -17.17 18.28 -5.96
C ASN A 178 -17.51 18.98 -7.30
N PRO A 179 -16.56 19.70 -7.91
CA PRO A 179 -16.79 20.34 -9.21
C PRO A 179 -16.94 19.29 -10.33
N LYS A 180 -17.67 19.67 -11.39
CA LYS A 180 -17.74 18.87 -12.63
C LYS A 180 -16.48 19.10 -13.48
N ILE A 181 -15.92 18.03 -14.03
CA ILE A 181 -14.73 18.08 -14.86
C ILE A 181 -15.15 18.02 -16.33
N GLY A 182 -14.93 19.11 -17.06
CA GLY A 182 -15.28 19.20 -18.48
C GLY A 182 -14.24 18.59 -19.43
N LYS A 183 -13.02 18.31 -18.94
CA LYS A 183 -11.93 17.74 -19.74
C LYS A 183 -11.82 16.24 -19.52
N SER A 184 -11.39 15.51 -20.54
CA SER A 184 -11.06 14.09 -20.40
C SER A 184 -9.93 13.91 -19.38
N VAL A 185 -10.07 12.86 -18.56
CA VAL A 185 -9.06 12.53 -17.55
C VAL A 185 -7.88 11.85 -18.23
N SER A 186 -6.66 12.29 -17.89
CA SER A 186 -5.44 11.73 -18.43
C SER A 186 -5.21 10.31 -17.89
N TYR A 187 -5.05 9.36 -18.81
CA TYR A 187 -4.46 8.05 -18.51
C TYR A 187 -2.99 8.22 -18.09
N GLY A 188 -2.53 7.42 -17.13
CA GLY A 188 -1.10 7.32 -16.82
C GLY A 188 -0.78 7.05 -15.35
N PRO A 189 0.48 7.26 -14.94
CA PRO A 189 0.91 7.11 -13.55
C PRO A 189 0.09 8.00 -12.60
N LEU A 190 -0.21 7.49 -11.40
CA LEU A 190 -0.91 8.26 -10.37
C LEU A 190 -0.26 9.63 -10.12
N SER A 191 1.08 9.66 -10.06
CA SER A 191 1.88 10.89 -9.85
C SER A 191 1.61 12.01 -10.85
N SER A 192 1.17 11.70 -12.07
CA SER A 192 0.80 12.69 -13.08
C SER A 192 -0.72 12.83 -13.23
N ALA A 193 -1.45 11.71 -13.19
CA ALA A 193 -2.88 11.67 -13.46
C ALA A 193 -3.70 12.39 -12.38
N LEU A 194 -3.44 12.13 -11.10
CA LEU A 194 -4.20 12.75 -10.01
C LEU A 194 -3.97 14.26 -9.90
N PRO A 195 -2.72 14.79 -10.00
CA PRO A 195 -2.51 16.24 -10.07
C PRO A 195 -3.11 16.88 -11.32
N SER A 196 -3.14 16.18 -12.46
CA SER A 196 -3.81 16.67 -13.67
C SER A 196 -5.31 16.83 -13.43
N LEU A 197 -5.96 15.79 -12.89
CA LEU A 197 -7.37 15.81 -12.53
C LEU A 197 -7.70 16.92 -11.53
N THR A 198 -6.88 17.07 -10.50
CA THR A 198 -7.07 18.08 -9.44
C THR A 198 -6.93 19.50 -9.99
N ARG A 199 -5.98 19.73 -10.91
CA ARG A 199 -5.84 21.02 -11.61
C ARG A 199 -7.01 21.29 -12.55
N ALA A 200 -7.53 20.26 -13.22
CA ALA A 200 -8.73 20.38 -14.05
C ALA A 200 -9.97 20.78 -13.24
N ALA A 201 -9.98 20.43 -11.95
CA ALA A 201 -10.98 20.84 -10.96
C ALA A 201 -10.76 22.23 -10.36
N GLY A 202 -9.73 22.97 -10.80
CA GLY A 202 -9.35 24.27 -10.24
C GLY A 202 -8.65 24.19 -8.88
N GLY A 203 -8.18 23.00 -8.48
CA GLY A 203 -7.54 22.78 -7.18
C GLY A 203 -6.04 22.50 -7.25
N THR A 204 -5.50 22.11 -6.10
CA THR A 204 -4.12 21.67 -5.91
C THR A 204 -4.08 20.39 -5.10
N GLY A 205 -3.03 19.60 -5.26
CA GLY A 205 -2.92 18.34 -4.54
C GLY A 205 -1.49 17.88 -4.32
N LYS A 206 -1.32 16.96 -3.37
CA LYS A 206 -0.01 16.45 -2.95
C LYS A 206 -0.09 14.99 -2.58
N MET A 207 0.88 14.22 -3.07
CA MET A 207 1.10 12.84 -2.62
C MET A 207 1.99 12.81 -1.40
N VAL A 208 1.58 12.01 -0.41
CA VAL A 208 2.36 11.71 0.79
C VAL A 208 2.24 10.22 1.08
N PHE A 209 3.25 9.65 1.73
CA PHE A 209 3.19 8.30 2.27
C PHE A 209 2.82 8.40 3.74
N LEU A 210 1.64 7.87 4.10
CA LEU A 210 1.19 7.85 5.48
C LEU A 210 1.76 6.61 6.17
N LEU A 211 2.50 6.80 7.26
CA LEU A 211 3.07 5.73 8.08
C LEU A 211 2.48 5.82 9.50
N PRO A 212 1.28 5.28 9.74
CA PRO A 212 0.58 5.44 11.01
C PRO A 212 1.24 4.63 12.13
N GLY A 213 1.22 5.12 13.35
CA GLY A 213 1.64 4.38 14.53
C GLY A 213 0.74 3.17 14.80
N PRO A 214 1.18 2.26 15.68
CA PRO A 214 0.28 1.28 16.26
C PRO A 214 -0.84 2.05 16.96
N ARG A 215 -2.10 1.86 16.56
CA ARG A 215 -3.24 2.52 17.23
C ARG A 215 -3.21 2.20 18.72
N ALA A 216 -3.06 3.24 19.56
CA ALA A 216 -2.99 3.11 21.02
C ALA A 216 -4.30 2.57 21.60
N ASP A 217 -5.43 2.93 20.99
CA ASP A 217 -6.79 2.45 21.28
C ASP A 217 -6.99 0.94 21.04
N ARG A 218 -5.93 0.22 20.66
CA ARG A 218 -5.90 -1.24 20.48
C ARG A 218 -4.97 -1.98 21.43
N ALA A 219 -4.26 -1.29 22.32
CA ALA A 219 -3.74 -1.97 23.48
C ALA A 219 -4.97 -2.36 24.32
N PRO A 220 -5.28 -3.66 24.50
CA PRO A 220 -6.31 -4.03 25.46
C PRO A 220 -5.90 -3.39 26.79
N GLU A 221 -6.82 -2.65 27.39
CA GLU A 221 -6.64 -1.93 28.63
C GLU A 221 -6.35 -2.94 29.76
N SER A 222 -5.11 -3.43 29.84
CA SER A 222 -4.57 -4.38 30.84
C SER A 222 -5.38 -5.65 31.16
N GLY A 223 -6.48 -5.92 30.47
CA GLY A 223 -7.33 -7.09 30.66
C GLY A 223 -7.16 -8.12 29.54
N PRO A 224 -7.40 -9.41 29.81
CA PRO A 224 -7.51 -10.42 28.76
C PRO A 224 -8.59 -9.96 27.76
N PRO A 225 -8.31 -10.03 26.44
CA PRO A 225 -9.27 -9.59 25.44
C PRO A 225 -10.54 -10.44 25.57
N ASP A 226 -11.66 -9.78 25.89
CA ASP A 226 -12.96 -10.43 25.84
C ASP A 226 -13.17 -10.97 24.41
N ARG A 227 -13.48 -12.27 24.29
CA ARG A 227 -13.48 -12.98 22.99
C ARG A 227 -14.44 -12.34 21.99
N THR A 228 -15.56 -11.84 22.49
CA THR A 228 -16.57 -11.07 21.75
C THR A 228 -16.02 -9.74 21.25
N ALA A 229 -15.29 -8.99 22.10
CA ALA A 229 -14.66 -7.74 21.70
C ALA A 229 -13.55 -7.95 20.65
N ALA A 230 -12.79 -9.04 20.75
CA ALA A 230 -11.75 -9.39 19.78
C ALA A 230 -12.35 -9.84 18.44
N SER A 231 -13.41 -10.66 18.44
CA SER A 231 -14.12 -11.06 17.21
C SER A 231 -14.79 -9.86 16.54
N ASP A 232 -15.39 -8.96 17.33
CA ASP A 232 -16.04 -7.76 16.83
C ASP A 232 -15.04 -6.74 16.29
N ALA A 233 -13.91 -6.54 16.95
CA ALA A 233 -12.83 -5.69 16.46
C ALA A 233 -12.24 -6.25 15.15
N TRP A 234 -12.16 -7.57 15.01
CA TRP A 234 -11.74 -8.21 13.77
C TRP A 234 -12.79 -8.02 12.67
N ARG A 235 -14.09 -8.25 12.93
CA ARG A 235 -15.18 -7.98 11.98
C ARG A 235 -15.22 -6.50 11.55
N ARG A 236 -15.15 -5.56 12.50
CA ARG A 236 -15.09 -4.11 12.26
C ARG A 236 -13.90 -3.69 11.41
N ARG A 237 -12.72 -4.30 11.61
CA ARG A 237 -11.53 -4.04 10.79
C ARG A 237 -11.76 -4.31 9.30
N TRP A 238 -12.60 -5.29 8.97
CA TRP A 238 -12.91 -5.68 7.60
C TRP A 238 -14.21 -5.07 7.05
N SER A 239 -15.08 -4.53 7.92
CA SER A 239 -16.32 -3.86 7.53
C SER A 239 -16.25 -2.32 7.56
N GLU A 240 -15.22 -1.73 8.17
CA GLU A 240 -15.01 -0.28 8.19
C GLU A 240 -14.47 0.22 6.84
N GLY A 241 -15.38 0.67 5.98
CA GLY A 241 -15.09 1.31 4.69
C GLY A 241 -15.74 0.58 3.52
N PRO A 242 -15.91 1.25 2.37
CA PRO A 242 -16.48 0.61 1.20
C PRO A 242 -15.57 -0.53 0.73
N GLN A 243 -16.14 -1.71 0.59
CA GLN A 243 -15.43 -2.87 0.04
C GLN A 243 -15.22 -2.67 -1.46
N LEU A 244 -14.05 -3.08 -1.95
CA LEU A 244 -13.77 -3.05 -3.39
C LEU A 244 -14.72 -4.00 -4.14
N PRO A 245 -15.47 -3.52 -5.16
CA PRO A 245 -16.27 -4.41 -6.00
C PRO A 245 -15.40 -5.48 -6.68
N PRO A 246 -15.92 -6.70 -6.91
CA PRO A 246 -15.15 -7.78 -7.52
C PRO A 246 -14.55 -7.41 -8.89
N GLU A 247 -15.32 -6.71 -9.73
CA GLU A 247 -14.84 -6.26 -11.05
C GLU A 247 -13.70 -5.23 -10.94
N ALA A 248 -13.80 -4.33 -9.98
CA ALA A 248 -12.77 -3.33 -9.72
C ALA A 248 -11.47 -3.97 -9.20
N PHE A 249 -11.57 -5.08 -8.47
CA PHE A 249 -10.39 -5.87 -8.07
C PHE A 249 -9.64 -6.41 -9.30
N ALA A 250 -10.33 -7.03 -10.25
CA ALA A 250 -9.72 -7.54 -11.47
C ALA A 250 -9.00 -6.41 -12.25
N THR A 251 -9.68 -5.27 -12.44
CA THR A 251 -9.06 -4.08 -13.08
C THR A 251 -7.82 -3.61 -12.32
N ARG A 252 -7.88 -3.54 -10.98
CA ARG A 252 -6.74 -3.14 -10.14
C ARG A 252 -5.55 -4.08 -10.32
N MET A 253 -5.78 -5.38 -10.44
CA MET A 253 -4.71 -6.36 -10.59
C MET A 253 -4.15 -6.41 -12.02
N GLN A 254 -4.93 -6.07 -13.04
CA GLN A 254 -4.49 -6.09 -14.44
C GLN A 254 -3.25 -5.21 -14.70
N SER A 255 -3.14 -4.07 -14.00
CA SER A 255 -1.95 -3.22 -14.08
C SER A 255 -0.70 -3.81 -13.42
N ARG A 256 -0.82 -4.87 -12.60
CA ARG A 256 0.32 -5.67 -12.12
C ARG A 256 0.71 -6.74 -13.14
N LEU A 257 -0.28 -7.38 -13.75
CA LEU A 257 -0.07 -8.45 -14.73
C LEU A 257 0.71 -7.98 -15.97
N SER A 258 0.52 -6.72 -16.38
CA SER A 258 1.23 -6.17 -17.55
C SER A 258 2.76 -6.08 -17.36
N GLY A 259 3.26 -6.13 -16.12
CA GLY A 259 4.69 -6.15 -15.82
C GLY A 259 5.27 -7.56 -15.66
N MET A 260 4.46 -8.62 -15.78
CA MET A 260 4.88 -10.00 -15.56
C MET A 260 5.29 -10.70 -16.86
N PRO A 261 6.17 -11.73 -16.79
CA PRO A 261 6.33 -12.72 -17.84
C PRO A 261 4.97 -13.34 -18.23
N ALA A 262 4.77 -13.63 -19.51
CA ALA A 262 3.46 -14.04 -20.04
C ALA A 262 2.91 -15.34 -19.44
N ASP A 263 3.81 -16.28 -19.11
CA ASP A 263 3.50 -17.53 -18.42
C ASP A 263 2.98 -17.28 -17.00
N GLN A 264 3.69 -16.45 -16.22
CA GLN A 264 3.30 -16.09 -14.86
C GLN A 264 2.03 -15.22 -14.83
N ALA A 265 1.87 -14.33 -15.83
CA ALA A 265 0.69 -13.49 -15.96
C ALA A 265 -0.59 -14.32 -16.16
N LYS A 266 -0.50 -15.43 -16.90
CA LYS A 266 -1.66 -16.32 -17.15
C LYS A 266 -2.10 -17.05 -15.89
N GLU A 267 -1.16 -17.59 -15.12
CA GLU A 267 -1.45 -18.24 -13.83
C GLU A 267 -2.03 -17.23 -12.82
N ALA A 268 -1.40 -16.06 -12.73
CA ALA A 268 -1.86 -14.98 -11.87
C ALA A 268 -3.27 -14.48 -12.25
N GLN A 269 -3.57 -14.36 -13.55
CA GLN A 269 -4.91 -14.02 -14.02
C GLN A 269 -5.94 -15.08 -13.59
N ALA A 270 -5.63 -16.37 -13.74
CA ALA A 270 -6.53 -17.44 -13.31
C ALA A 270 -6.79 -17.38 -11.79
N ALA A 271 -5.78 -17.10 -10.98
CA ALA A 271 -5.93 -16.93 -9.53
C ALA A 271 -6.78 -15.70 -9.16
N ILE A 272 -6.67 -14.60 -9.92
CA ILE A 272 -7.51 -13.42 -9.77
C ILE A 272 -8.97 -13.75 -10.12
N ASP A 273 -9.20 -14.42 -11.24
CA ASP A 273 -10.55 -14.80 -11.69
C ASP A 273 -11.22 -15.75 -10.68
N GLU A 274 -10.47 -16.72 -10.14
CA GLU A 274 -10.94 -17.60 -9.08
C GLU A 274 -11.28 -16.81 -7.81
N SER A 275 -10.41 -15.88 -7.40
CA SER A 275 -10.64 -15.03 -6.24
C SER A 275 -11.93 -14.21 -6.42
N VAL A 276 -12.13 -13.61 -7.59
CA VAL A 276 -13.36 -12.86 -7.95
C VAL A 276 -14.59 -13.75 -7.86
N LYS A 277 -14.51 -14.98 -8.40
CA LYS A 277 -15.59 -15.97 -8.32
C LYS A 277 -15.92 -16.33 -6.86
N GLN A 278 -14.91 -16.69 -6.06
CA GLN A 278 -15.08 -17.04 -4.64
C GLN A 278 -15.72 -15.90 -3.85
N TYR A 279 -15.38 -14.64 -4.17
CA TYR A 279 -15.96 -13.49 -3.51
C TYR A 279 -17.39 -13.20 -3.97
N LYS A 280 -17.72 -13.39 -5.25
CA LYS A 280 -19.11 -13.31 -5.72
C LYS A 280 -19.99 -14.35 -5.02
N GLU A 281 -19.50 -15.59 -4.89
CA GLU A 281 -20.17 -16.63 -4.10
C GLU A 281 -20.30 -16.23 -2.63
N TRP A 282 -19.25 -15.65 -2.04
CA TRP A 282 -19.28 -15.19 -0.65
C TRP A 282 -20.43 -14.19 -0.40
N LEU A 283 -20.66 -13.26 -1.34
CA LEU A 283 -21.72 -12.26 -1.23
C LEU A 283 -23.14 -12.86 -1.30
N THR A 284 -23.31 -14.09 -1.81
CA THR A 284 -24.62 -14.76 -1.85
C THR A 284 -24.90 -15.61 -0.62
N LEU A 285 -23.91 -15.85 0.23
CA LEU A 285 -24.05 -16.66 1.45
C LEU A 285 -24.74 -15.89 2.58
N THR A 286 -25.49 -16.62 3.39
CA THR A 286 -26.02 -16.12 4.67
C THR A 286 -24.88 -15.86 5.67
N PRO A 287 -25.09 -15.06 6.73
CA PRO A 287 -24.04 -14.78 7.73
C PRO A 287 -23.45 -16.04 8.39
N GLU A 288 -24.26 -17.07 8.65
CA GLU A 288 -23.79 -18.33 9.24
C GLU A 288 -22.92 -19.13 8.27
N GLU A 289 -23.33 -19.19 6.99
CA GLU A 289 -22.54 -19.83 5.94
C GLU A 289 -21.24 -19.10 5.65
N GLN A 290 -21.25 -17.76 5.71
CA GLN A 290 -20.04 -16.93 5.64
C GLN A 290 -19.09 -17.30 6.78
N GLU A 291 -19.57 -17.38 8.02
CA GLU A 291 -18.73 -17.75 9.16
C GLU A 291 -18.13 -19.16 9.02
N LYS A 292 -18.93 -20.13 8.58
CA LYS A 292 -18.44 -21.49 8.28
C LYS A 292 -17.38 -21.49 7.18
N LYS A 293 -17.62 -20.80 6.06
CA LYS A 293 -16.66 -20.67 4.95
C LYS A 293 -15.38 -19.95 5.39
N MET A 294 -15.49 -18.97 6.31
CA MET A 294 -14.33 -18.31 6.90
C MET A 294 -13.48 -19.28 7.71
N GLN A 295 -14.11 -20.12 8.54
CA GLN A 295 -13.42 -21.10 9.36
C GLN A 295 -12.71 -22.14 8.49
N GLU A 296 -13.38 -22.63 7.45
CA GLU A 296 -12.79 -23.55 6.46
C GLU A 296 -11.56 -22.92 5.79
N ILE A 297 -11.68 -21.68 5.33
CA ILE A 297 -10.59 -20.90 4.74
C ILE A 297 -9.42 -20.71 5.72
N MET A 298 -9.68 -20.48 7.01
CA MET A 298 -8.64 -20.32 8.02
C MET A 298 -7.93 -21.64 8.35
N GLN A 299 -8.61 -22.78 8.15
CA GLN A 299 -8.08 -24.11 8.37
C GLN A 299 -7.33 -24.68 7.16
N ASP A 300 -7.45 -24.05 5.98
CA ASP A 300 -6.72 -24.44 4.77
C ASP A 300 -5.19 -24.40 5.00
N PRO A 301 -4.49 -25.55 4.94
CA PRO A 301 -3.06 -25.62 5.19
C PRO A 301 -2.25 -24.80 4.19
N ASN A 302 -2.69 -24.68 2.93
CA ASN A 302 -2.00 -23.90 1.91
C ASN A 302 -2.02 -22.41 2.26
N ARG A 303 -3.16 -21.90 2.75
CA ARG A 303 -3.27 -20.51 3.21
C ARG A 303 -2.44 -20.27 4.47
N GLN A 304 -2.40 -21.22 5.40
CA GLN A 304 -1.54 -21.14 6.58
C GLN A 304 -0.06 -21.07 6.20
N GLN A 305 0.37 -21.89 5.23
CA GLN A 305 1.74 -21.87 4.72
C GLN A 305 2.08 -20.53 4.07
N ARG A 306 1.22 -20.01 3.18
CA ARG A 306 1.43 -18.67 2.56
C ARG A 306 1.51 -17.56 3.61
N GLY A 307 0.64 -17.62 4.63
CA GLY A 307 0.67 -16.70 5.77
C GLY A 307 2.00 -16.77 6.55
N SER A 308 2.53 -17.97 6.77
CA SER A 308 3.84 -18.19 7.39
C SER A 308 4.98 -17.63 6.53
N ASP A 309 4.98 -17.90 5.24
CA ASP A 309 6.00 -17.40 4.31
C ASP A 309 6.01 -15.87 4.27
N ARG A 310 4.82 -15.24 4.28
CA ARG A 310 4.68 -13.79 4.40
C ARG A 310 5.28 -13.27 5.70
N PHE A 311 5.01 -13.93 6.82
CA PHE A 311 5.60 -13.56 8.11
C PHE A 311 7.12 -13.64 8.05
N ILE A 312 7.68 -14.74 7.54
CA ILE A 312 9.13 -14.95 7.39
C ILE A 312 9.75 -13.87 6.49
N ARG A 313 9.15 -13.58 5.33
CA ARG A 313 9.63 -12.52 4.42
C ARG A 313 9.66 -11.16 5.11
N GLY A 314 8.63 -10.82 5.87
CA GLY A 314 8.60 -9.58 6.65
C GLY A 314 9.65 -9.53 7.76
N MET A 315 10.00 -10.67 8.35
CA MET A 315 11.02 -10.78 9.38
C MET A 315 12.44 -10.58 8.82
N ARG A 316 12.70 -10.97 7.57
CA ARG A 316 14.04 -10.81 6.94
C ARG A 316 14.50 -9.35 6.88
N MET A 317 13.57 -8.40 6.84
CA MET A 317 13.86 -6.97 6.79
C MET A 317 14.04 -6.33 8.18
N MET A 318 13.96 -7.12 9.25
CA MET A 318 14.06 -6.65 10.63
C MET A 318 15.42 -7.01 11.24
N SER A 319 15.89 -6.18 12.17
CA SER A 319 17.06 -6.49 12.98
C SER A 319 16.86 -7.79 13.79
N PRO A 320 17.94 -8.51 14.18
CA PRO A 320 17.85 -9.71 15.01
C PRO A 320 17.02 -9.50 16.29
N GLU A 321 17.19 -8.37 16.98
CA GLU A 321 16.47 -8.03 18.20
C GLU A 321 14.97 -7.82 17.94
N GLN A 322 14.61 -7.06 16.90
CA GLN A 322 13.21 -6.86 16.51
C GLN A 322 12.55 -8.18 16.11
N ARG A 323 13.28 -9.06 15.41
CA ARG A 323 12.80 -10.41 15.10
C ARG A 323 12.51 -11.19 16.39
N ALA A 324 13.44 -11.22 17.34
CA ALA A 324 13.25 -11.93 18.60
C ALA A 324 12.01 -11.41 19.38
N GLN A 325 11.87 -10.09 19.48
CA GLN A 325 10.71 -9.47 20.15
C GLN A 325 9.40 -9.78 19.43
N ARG A 326 9.37 -9.71 18.10
CA ARG A 326 8.17 -9.99 17.30
C ARG A 326 7.78 -11.47 17.36
N TYR A 327 8.76 -12.36 17.36
CA TYR A 327 8.54 -13.80 17.53
C TYR A 327 7.99 -14.12 18.92
N THR A 328 8.55 -13.51 19.98
CA THR A 328 8.02 -13.62 21.35
C THR A 328 6.56 -13.17 21.43
N ARG A 329 6.24 -11.98 20.86
CA ARG A 329 4.86 -11.47 20.77
C ARG A 329 3.95 -12.35 19.92
N TYR A 330 4.48 -13.06 18.93
CA TYR A 330 3.70 -13.98 18.09
C TYR A 330 3.38 -15.27 18.85
N ASN A 331 4.37 -15.88 19.50
CA ASN A 331 4.18 -17.09 20.30
C ASN A 331 3.25 -16.84 21.49
N ALA A 332 3.44 -15.75 22.24
CA ALA A 332 2.55 -15.38 23.34
C ALA A 332 1.07 -15.27 22.90
N ARG A 333 0.82 -14.69 21.71
CA ARG A 333 -0.53 -14.64 21.14
C ARG A 333 -1.06 -16.01 20.71
N LYS A 334 -0.19 -16.87 20.18
CA LYS A 334 -0.57 -18.23 19.78
C LYS A 334 -0.90 -19.11 20.98
N GLU A 335 -0.13 -18.98 22.06
CA GLU A 335 -0.36 -19.66 23.34
C GLU A 335 -1.66 -19.19 23.99
N ALA A 336 -1.90 -17.88 24.04
CA ALA A 336 -3.15 -17.31 24.56
C ALA A 336 -4.42 -17.78 23.80
N VAL A 337 -4.30 -18.17 22.53
CA VAL A 337 -5.41 -18.74 21.76
C VAL A 337 -5.61 -20.23 22.06
N LYS A 338 -4.54 -20.95 22.37
CA LYS A 338 -4.56 -22.41 22.63
C LYS A 338 -5.08 -22.78 24.01
N ASP A 339 -4.92 -21.90 25.01
CA ASP A 339 -5.34 -22.16 26.38
C ASP A 339 -6.53 -21.27 26.81
N PRO A 340 -7.76 -21.62 26.40
CA PRO A 340 -8.95 -20.87 26.81
C PRO A 340 -9.40 -21.19 28.25
N GLY A 341 -8.69 -22.05 28.99
CA GLY A 341 -9.14 -22.61 30.27
C GLY A 341 -8.39 -22.13 31.52
N HIS A 342 -7.28 -21.41 31.37
CA HIS A 342 -6.40 -21.03 32.50
C HIS A 342 -6.52 -19.59 33.00
N THR A 343 -7.68 -18.97 32.79
CA THR A 343 -8.02 -17.70 33.47
C THR A 343 -9.43 -17.81 34.06
N ARG A 344 -9.50 -18.36 35.26
CA ARG A 344 -10.59 -18.17 36.23
C ARG A 344 -10.00 -17.68 37.54
#